data_AF-X1JXM4-F1
#
_entry.id   AF-X1JXM4-F1
#
_cell.length_a   1.000
_cell.length_b   1.000
_cell.length_c   1.000
_cell.angle_alpha   90.00
_cell.angle_beta   90.00
_cell.angle_gamma   90.00
#
_symmetry.space_group_name_H-M   'P 1'
#
loop_
_entity.id
_entity.type
_entity.pdbx_description
1 polymer ?
#
loop_
_entity_poly.entity_id
_entity_poly.type
_entity_poly.pdbx_seq_one_letter_code
_entity_poly.pdbx_strand_id
1 'polypeptide(L)'
;MKLTLYITGIAFMFFTACNPPVTFMSTVKPLGNTNIIKQGSVIYALPKTILKIDVEARKTIYRKGPYQAYTEKYLDSKEGVTEDKEEWSISNIEINSYEEIDPEHYYVIEARGDFRSNVLELTREGLILSLDPGYYRSLPTDLNLAPQKYEGVVFPNVTMKKFEKEIRDTAYRIIETDTAMIRIPYLRTKTIMKTMDEKAKDAANFIRLTRRRKVMVLRGKNGVFPEGIAMETAVRELTGMEEEYLDLFFGKV
;
A
#
# COMPACT_ATOMS: atom_id res chain seq x y z
N MET A 1 -60.02 -20.96 -91.33
CA MET A 1 -60.91 -22.05 -90.89
C MET A 1 -60.96 -22.01 -89.38
N LYS A 2 -62.14 -21.70 -88.81
CA LYS A 2 -62.42 -21.68 -87.37
C LYS A 2 -62.41 -23.11 -86.83
N LEU A 3 -61.93 -23.33 -85.60
CA LEU A 3 -62.44 -24.35 -84.67
C LEU A 3 -61.75 -24.17 -83.30
N THR A 4 -62.32 -23.34 -82.43
CA THR A 4 -63.12 -23.72 -81.24
C THR A 4 -62.30 -24.23 -80.06
N LEU A 5 -62.12 -23.27 -79.16
CA LEU A 5 -61.87 -23.31 -77.72
C LEU A 5 -62.81 -24.29 -76.99
N TYR A 6 -62.25 -25.17 -76.15
CA TYR A 6 -62.99 -25.90 -75.11
C TYR A 6 -62.35 -25.60 -73.76
N ILE A 7 -63.00 -24.76 -72.96
CA ILE A 7 -62.66 -24.50 -71.55
C ILE A 7 -63.49 -25.48 -70.72
N THR A 8 -62.89 -26.59 -70.31
CA THR A 8 -63.44 -27.44 -69.25
C THR A 8 -62.88 -26.95 -67.93
N GLY A 9 -63.73 -26.32 -67.12
CA GLY A 9 -63.39 -25.82 -65.79
C GLY A 9 -62.97 -26.94 -64.85
N ILE A 10 -61.73 -26.85 -64.37
CA ILE A 10 -61.24 -27.60 -63.22
C ILE A 10 -61.17 -26.60 -62.07
N ALA A 11 -62.18 -26.65 -61.20
CA ALA A 11 -62.15 -26.01 -59.90
C ALA A 11 -61.18 -26.81 -59.01
N PHE A 12 -59.91 -26.41 -58.98
CA PHE A 12 -58.94 -26.97 -58.04
C PHE A 12 -58.95 -26.12 -56.76
N MET A 13 -59.58 -26.71 -55.75
CA MET A 13 -59.75 -26.26 -54.38
C MET A 13 -58.38 -25.92 -53.76
N PHE A 14 -58.14 -24.65 -53.44
CA PHE A 14 -57.00 -24.22 -52.63
C PHE A 14 -57.21 -24.73 -51.19
N PHE A 15 -56.66 -25.91 -50.89
CA PHE A 15 -56.40 -26.31 -49.50
C PHE A 15 -55.18 -25.52 -49.01
N THR A 16 -55.41 -24.36 -48.41
CA THR A 16 -54.43 -23.74 -47.53
C THR A 16 -54.34 -24.56 -46.25
N ALA A 17 -53.38 -25.48 -46.20
CA ALA A 17 -52.99 -26.12 -44.95
C ALA A 17 -52.30 -25.08 -44.07
N CYS A 18 -52.95 -24.69 -42.98
CA CYS A 18 -52.33 -23.94 -41.90
C CYS A 18 -51.37 -24.90 -41.18
N ASN A 19 -50.06 -24.78 -41.42
CA ASN A 19 -49.07 -25.47 -40.60
C ASN A 19 -49.17 -24.91 -39.18
N PRO A 20 -49.38 -25.74 -38.14
CA PRO A 20 -49.36 -25.25 -36.78
C PRO A 20 -47.98 -24.66 -36.47
N PRO A 21 -47.89 -23.56 -35.71
CA PRO A 21 -46.61 -23.01 -35.29
C PRO A 21 -45.82 -24.10 -34.55
N VAL A 22 -44.58 -24.32 -34.98
CA VAL A 22 -43.67 -25.27 -34.33
C VAL A 22 -43.40 -24.74 -32.92
N THR A 23 -44.12 -25.25 -31.93
CA THR A 23 -43.85 -24.94 -30.53
C THR A 23 -42.56 -25.65 -30.16
N PHE A 24 -41.46 -24.90 -30.08
CA PHE A 24 -40.20 -25.40 -29.54
C PHE A 24 -40.38 -25.75 -28.06
N MET A 25 -40.57 -27.03 -27.77
CA MET A 25 -40.64 -27.55 -26.40
C MET A 25 -39.22 -27.95 -25.97
N SER A 26 -38.54 -27.06 -25.26
CA SER A 26 -37.27 -27.35 -24.58
C SER A 26 -37.53 -27.74 -23.12
N THR A 27 -36.92 -28.83 -22.66
CA THR A 27 -36.97 -29.26 -21.25
C THR A 27 -35.59 -29.09 -20.62
N VAL A 28 -35.54 -28.45 -19.45
CA VAL A 28 -34.31 -28.27 -18.67
C VAL A 28 -34.29 -29.29 -17.53
N LYS A 29 -33.19 -30.02 -17.38
CA LYS A 29 -32.99 -31.02 -16.31
C LYS A 29 -31.65 -30.80 -15.61
N PRO A 30 -31.54 -30.97 -14.29
CA PRO A 30 -30.24 -30.94 -13.62
C PRO A 30 -29.36 -32.12 -14.08
N LEU A 31 -28.07 -31.87 -14.29
CA LEU A 31 -27.06 -32.87 -14.62
C LEU A 31 -26.65 -33.62 -13.34
N GLY A 32 -27.59 -34.36 -12.76
CA GLY A 32 -27.31 -35.31 -11.68
C GLY A 32 -26.77 -36.64 -12.24
N ASN A 33 -26.22 -37.48 -11.35
CA ASN A 33 -25.50 -38.74 -11.60
C ASN A 33 -26.17 -39.81 -12.49
N THR A 34 -27.35 -39.56 -13.06
CA THR A 34 -28.04 -40.49 -13.95
C THR A 34 -28.76 -39.73 -15.05
N ASN A 35 -28.11 -39.40 -16.16
CA ASN A 35 -28.82 -38.95 -17.36
C ASN A 35 -28.08 -39.41 -18.62
N ILE A 36 -28.77 -40.23 -19.41
CA ILE A 36 -28.37 -40.57 -20.78
C ILE A 36 -28.49 -39.27 -21.58
N ILE A 37 -27.36 -38.62 -21.84
CA ILE A 37 -27.29 -37.38 -22.62
C ILE A 37 -27.69 -37.72 -24.06
N LYS A 38 -28.83 -37.18 -24.51
CA LYS A 38 -29.31 -37.40 -25.89
C LYS A 38 -28.49 -36.60 -26.88
N GLN A 39 -28.27 -37.17 -28.06
CA GLN A 39 -27.55 -36.50 -29.14
C GLN A 39 -28.29 -35.21 -29.54
N GLY A 40 -27.58 -34.07 -29.51
CA GLY A 40 -28.16 -32.73 -29.76
C GLY A 40 -28.62 -31.94 -28.52
N SER A 41 -28.28 -32.39 -27.31
CA SER A 41 -28.52 -31.64 -26.06
C SER A 41 -27.39 -30.65 -25.74
N VAL A 42 -27.73 -29.55 -25.06
CA VAL A 42 -26.78 -28.49 -24.66
C VAL A 42 -26.61 -28.50 -23.14
N ILE A 43 -25.37 -28.46 -22.67
CA ILE A 43 -25.04 -28.35 -21.24
C ILE A 43 -24.85 -26.88 -20.91
N TYR A 44 -25.50 -26.43 -19.84
CA TYR A 44 -25.45 -25.08 -19.32
C TYR A 44 -25.13 -25.12 -17.82
N ALA A 45 -24.22 -24.28 -17.36
CA ALA A 45 -23.91 -24.14 -15.95
C ALA A 45 -24.40 -22.78 -15.45
N LEU A 46 -24.91 -22.72 -14.22
CA LEU A 46 -25.28 -21.43 -13.64
C LEU A 46 -24.00 -20.65 -13.25
N PRO A 47 -23.94 -19.34 -13.54
CA PRO A 47 -22.88 -18.49 -13.03
C PRO A 47 -23.07 -18.25 -11.53
N LYS A 48 -21.97 -18.21 -10.81
CA LYS A 48 -21.87 -17.80 -9.41
C LYS A 48 -21.04 -16.53 -9.33
N THR A 49 -21.59 -15.51 -8.68
CA THR A 49 -20.87 -14.26 -8.46
C THR A 49 -19.87 -14.42 -7.31
N ILE A 50 -18.60 -14.10 -7.58
CA ILE A 50 -17.52 -14.01 -6.59
C ILE A 50 -17.16 -12.55 -6.39
N LEU A 51 -17.04 -12.15 -5.13
CA LEU A 51 -16.60 -10.82 -4.74
C LEU A 51 -15.13 -10.89 -4.34
N LYS A 52 -14.26 -10.19 -5.08
CA LYS A 52 -12.87 -9.91 -4.72
C LYS A 52 -12.83 -8.58 -4.00
N ILE A 53 -12.35 -8.60 -2.76
CA ILE A 53 -12.20 -7.41 -1.93
C ILE A 53 -10.70 -7.20 -1.70
N ASP A 54 -10.15 -6.17 -2.33
CA ASP A 54 -8.76 -5.74 -2.13
C ASP A 54 -8.76 -4.59 -1.11
N VAL A 55 -8.14 -4.82 0.06
CA VAL A 55 -8.06 -3.83 1.14
C VAL A 55 -6.63 -3.37 1.31
N GLU A 56 -6.40 -2.06 1.16
CA GLU A 56 -5.12 -1.43 1.47
C GLU A 56 -5.20 -0.76 2.85
N ALA A 57 -4.30 -1.16 3.75
CA ALA A 57 -4.19 -0.58 5.08
C ALA A 57 -2.85 0.13 5.26
N ARG A 58 -2.90 1.36 5.77
CA ARG A 58 -1.75 2.19 6.12
C ARG A 58 -1.52 2.14 7.62
N LYS A 59 -0.31 1.70 8.01
CA LYS A 59 0.22 1.82 9.37
C LYS A 59 1.06 3.10 9.48
N THR A 60 0.73 3.99 10.40
CA THR A 60 1.49 5.20 10.73
C THR A 60 2.07 5.06 12.13
N ILE A 61 3.38 5.18 12.30
CA ILE A 61 4.06 4.95 13.59
C ILE A 61 4.72 6.24 14.05
N TYR A 62 4.16 6.85 15.08
CA TYR A 62 4.69 8.05 15.69
C TYR A 62 5.65 7.65 16.81
N ARG A 63 6.89 8.13 16.74
CA ARG A 63 7.88 7.95 17.80
C ARG A 63 8.28 9.27 18.41
N LYS A 64 8.24 9.32 19.73
CA LYS A 64 8.67 10.45 20.55
C LYS A 64 10.19 10.64 20.43
N GLY A 65 10.60 11.89 20.21
CA GLY A 65 12.00 12.27 20.24
C GLY A 65 12.58 12.23 21.67
N PRO A 66 13.85 11.84 21.86
CA PRO A 66 14.49 11.75 23.19
C PRO A 66 14.55 13.08 23.95
N TYR A 67 14.46 14.22 23.25
CA TYR A 67 14.53 15.56 23.84
C TYR A 67 13.18 16.29 23.83
N GLN A 68 12.07 15.59 23.57
CA GLN A 68 10.74 16.20 23.48
C GLN A 68 10.34 16.96 24.75
N ALA A 69 10.73 16.47 25.94
CA ALA A 69 10.46 17.14 27.20
C ALA A 69 11.15 18.52 27.33
N TYR A 70 12.16 18.80 26.50
CA TYR A 70 12.94 20.03 26.50
C TYR A 70 12.64 20.93 25.29
N THR A 71 11.70 20.56 24.42
CA THR A 71 11.32 21.34 23.23
C THR A 71 10.81 22.73 23.62
N GLU A 72 9.93 22.83 24.61
CA GLU A 72 9.42 24.12 25.09
C GLU A 72 10.55 24.99 25.67
N LYS A 73 11.50 24.39 26.38
CA LYS A 73 12.62 25.10 27.04
C LYS A 73 13.64 25.68 26.06
N TYR A 74 13.90 25.00 24.93
CA TYR A 74 15.01 25.35 24.03
C TYR A 74 14.58 25.80 22.64
N LEU A 75 13.39 25.43 22.19
CA LEU A 75 12.85 25.75 20.86
C LEU A 75 11.57 26.60 20.94
N ASP A 76 11.09 26.94 22.13
CA ASP A 76 9.88 27.73 22.38
C ASP A 76 8.64 27.18 21.65
N SER A 77 8.57 25.85 21.47
CA SER A 77 7.46 25.16 20.80
C SER A 77 6.94 23.99 21.64
N LYS A 78 5.63 23.76 21.58
CA LYS A 78 4.92 22.63 22.20
C LYS A 78 4.50 21.56 21.20
N GLU A 79 4.83 21.77 19.94
CA GLU A 79 4.49 20.84 18.87
C GLU A 79 5.35 19.56 18.99
N GLY A 80 4.90 18.49 18.35
CA GLY A 80 5.62 17.21 18.29
C GLY A 80 4.91 16.03 18.94
N VAL A 81 5.48 14.85 18.73
CA VAL A 81 5.00 13.56 19.25
C VAL A 81 5.31 13.47 20.73
N THR A 82 4.28 13.57 21.56
CA THR A 82 4.44 13.53 23.03
C THR A 82 4.59 12.11 23.58
N GLU A 83 4.02 11.12 22.90
CA GLU A 83 4.02 9.71 23.27
C GLU A 83 4.10 8.84 22.01
N ASP A 84 4.71 7.66 22.14
CA ASP A 84 4.76 6.68 21.05
C ASP A 84 3.35 6.16 20.77
N LYS A 85 2.91 6.26 19.51
CA LYS A 85 1.59 5.77 19.09
C LYS A 85 1.65 5.10 17.72
N GLU A 86 0.80 4.12 17.52
CA GLU A 86 0.60 3.47 16.22
C GLU A 86 -0.84 3.67 15.79
N GLU A 87 -1.05 4.20 14.59
CA GLU A 87 -2.36 4.41 14.00
C GLU A 87 -2.50 3.56 12.74
N TRP A 88 -3.61 2.83 12.65
CA TRP A 88 -3.97 2.05 11.48
C TRP A 88 -5.15 2.73 10.81
N SER A 89 -5.04 2.96 9.51
CA SER A 89 -6.12 3.51 8.68
C SER A 89 -6.25 2.67 7.42
N ILE A 90 -7.47 2.42 6.99
CA ILE A 90 -7.71 1.79 5.69
C ILE A 90 -7.62 2.90 4.65
N SER A 91 -6.65 2.81 3.74
CA SER A 91 -6.44 3.82 2.70
C SER A 91 -7.35 3.59 1.51
N ASN A 92 -7.58 2.33 1.14
CA ASN A 92 -8.40 1.98 -0.01
C ASN A 92 -9.12 0.64 0.21
N ILE A 93 -10.33 0.56 -0.33
CA ILE A 93 -11.10 -0.69 -0.43
C ILE A 93 -11.60 -0.75 -1.87
N GLU A 94 -11.11 -1.72 -2.62
CA GLU A 94 -11.57 -2.00 -3.97
C GLU A 94 -12.38 -3.28 -3.97
N ILE A 95 -13.63 -3.19 -4.44
CA ILE A 95 -14.55 -4.33 -4.50
C ILE A 95 -14.82 -4.60 -5.97
N ASN A 96 -14.40 -5.78 -6.43
CA ASN A 96 -14.61 -6.25 -7.78
C ASN A 96 -15.45 -7.52 -7.74
N SER A 97 -16.47 -7.61 -8.59
CA SER A 97 -17.27 -8.82 -8.76
C SER A 97 -16.93 -9.50 -10.09
N TYR A 98 -16.72 -10.80 -10.07
CA TYR A 98 -16.62 -11.59 -11.29
C TYR A 98 -17.48 -12.84 -11.19
N GLU A 99 -17.91 -13.36 -12.33
CA GLU A 99 -18.72 -14.56 -12.39
C GLU A 99 -17.86 -15.77 -12.71
N GLU A 100 -18.02 -16.84 -11.94
CA GLU A 100 -17.39 -18.13 -12.15
C GLU A 100 -18.46 -19.21 -12.28
N ILE A 101 -18.17 -20.28 -13.01
CA ILE A 101 -19.10 -21.41 -13.17
C ILE A 101 -19.35 -22.07 -11.82
N ASP A 102 -20.62 -22.28 -11.47
CA ASP A 102 -20.99 -23.05 -10.27
C ASP A 102 -20.87 -24.57 -10.55
N PRO A 103 -19.93 -25.29 -9.90
CA PRO A 103 -19.79 -26.72 -10.11
C PRO A 103 -20.96 -27.56 -9.58
N GLU A 104 -21.81 -27.00 -8.71
CA GLU A 104 -22.95 -27.72 -8.12
C GLU A 104 -24.21 -27.64 -9.01
N HIS A 105 -24.26 -26.71 -9.97
CA HIS A 105 -25.47 -26.35 -10.69
C HIS A 105 -25.32 -26.45 -12.21
N TYR A 106 -25.15 -27.67 -12.70
CA TYR A 106 -25.20 -27.99 -14.13
C TYR A 106 -26.60 -28.43 -14.58
N TYR A 107 -27.00 -27.99 -15.77
CA TYR A 107 -28.29 -28.30 -16.39
C TYR A 107 -28.11 -28.73 -17.84
N VAL A 108 -28.98 -29.63 -18.29
CA VAL A 108 -29.06 -30.11 -19.67
C VAL A 108 -30.35 -29.57 -20.28
N ILE A 109 -30.22 -28.91 -21.42
CA ILE A 109 -31.34 -28.46 -22.25
C ILE A 109 -31.54 -29.51 -23.34
N GLU A 110 -32.66 -30.23 -23.24
CA GLU A 110 -33.12 -31.17 -24.26
C GLU A 110 -34.18 -30.48 -25.12
N ALA A 111 -33.91 -30.33 -26.42
CA ALA A 111 -34.92 -29.90 -27.38
C ALA A 111 -35.56 -31.10 -28.09
N ARG A 112 -36.87 -31.06 -28.28
CA ARG A 112 -37.57 -32.03 -29.12
C ARG A 112 -37.60 -31.51 -30.56
N GLY A 113 -36.60 -31.88 -31.38
CA GLY A 113 -36.52 -31.52 -32.80
C GLY A 113 -35.14 -31.03 -33.24
N ASP A 114 -35.04 -30.54 -34.48
CA ASP A 114 -33.81 -29.99 -35.06
C ASP A 114 -33.46 -28.67 -34.35
N PHE A 115 -32.39 -28.68 -33.54
CA PHE A 115 -32.00 -27.56 -32.68
C PHE A 115 -31.29 -26.49 -33.50
N ARG A 116 -32.06 -25.68 -34.23
CA ARG A 116 -31.57 -24.48 -34.92
C ARG A 116 -31.79 -23.28 -34.04
N SER A 117 -30.83 -23.00 -33.17
CA SER A 117 -30.87 -21.80 -32.37
C SER A 117 -29.52 -21.09 -32.42
N ASN A 118 -29.56 -19.76 -32.51
CA ASN A 118 -28.42 -18.88 -32.24
C ASN A 118 -28.06 -18.88 -30.74
N VAL A 119 -28.29 -19.98 -30.01
CA VAL A 119 -28.00 -20.09 -28.57
C VAL A 119 -26.49 -20.00 -28.30
N LEU A 120 -25.65 -20.19 -29.32
CA LEU A 120 -24.21 -19.93 -29.29
C LEU A 120 -23.86 -18.43 -29.34
N GLU A 121 -24.84 -17.56 -29.59
CA GLU A 121 -24.71 -16.08 -29.58
C GLU A 121 -25.08 -15.49 -28.22
N LEU A 122 -25.30 -16.31 -27.19
CA LEU A 122 -25.43 -15.87 -25.80
C LEU A 122 -24.06 -15.54 -25.21
N THR A 123 -23.40 -14.51 -25.76
CA THR A 123 -22.27 -13.87 -25.10
C THR A 123 -22.47 -12.37 -25.03
N ARG A 124 -22.76 -11.92 -23.81
CA ARG A 124 -21.73 -11.13 -23.14
C ARG A 124 -21.16 -11.85 -21.91
N GLU A 125 -21.91 -12.74 -21.25
CA GLU A 125 -21.52 -13.31 -19.94
C GLU A 125 -21.86 -14.82 -19.76
N GLY A 126 -22.29 -15.54 -20.80
CA GLY A 126 -22.56 -16.99 -20.77
C GLY A 126 -21.46 -17.82 -21.42
N LEU A 127 -20.41 -18.17 -20.66
CA LEU A 127 -19.26 -18.95 -21.14
C LEU A 127 -19.68 -20.35 -21.64
N ILE A 128 -19.64 -20.58 -22.95
CA ILE A 128 -19.46 -21.91 -23.51
C ILE A 128 -18.04 -22.34 -23.14
N LEU A 129 -17.89 -23.47 -22.47
CA LEU A 129 -16.59 -24.05 -22.15
C LEU A 129 -15.81 -24.31 -23.45
N SER A 130 -14.99 -23.35 -23.86
CA SER A 130 -13.95 -23.57 -24.86
C SER A 130 -12.90 -24.48 -24.24
N LEU A 131 -12.59 -25.58 -24.91
CA LEU A 131 -11.53 -26.53 -24.54
C LEU A 131 -10.10 -25.94 -24.66
N ASP A 132 -9.96 -24.62 -24.67
CA ASP A 132 -8.66 -23.95 -24.72
C ASP A 132 -8.20 -23.57 -23.30
N PRO A 133 -7.18 -24.25 -22.73
CA PRO A 133 -6.69 -24.02 -21.37
C PRO A 133 -6.03 -22.65 -21.17
N GLY A 134 -5.86 -21.85 -22.24
CA GLY A 134 -5.24 -20.53 -22.17
C GLY A 134 -6.10 -19.42 -21.53
N TYR A 135 -7.42 -19.57 -21.51
CA TYR A 135 -8.32 -18.47 -21.10
C TYR A 135 -8.51 -18.35 -19.58
N TYR A 136 -8.36 -19.45 -18.84
CA TYR A 136 -8.47 -19.48 -17.38
C TYR A 136 -7.19 -19.04 -16.65
N ARG A 137 -6.16 -18.64 -17.40
CA ARG A 137 -4.82 -18.35 -16.88
C ARG A 137 -4.64 -16.92 -16.35
N SER A 138 -5.67 -16.07 -16.45
CA SER A 138 -5.62 -14.68 -16.00
C SER A 138 -6.25 -14.44 -14.64
N LEU A 139 -6.40 -15.48 -13.80
CA LEU A 139 -6.61 -15.26 -12.37
C LEU A 139 -5.34 -14.62 -11.81
N PRO A 140 -5.39 -13.39 -11.27
CA PRO A 140 -4.25 -12.78 -10.63
C PRO A 140 -3.93 -13.61 -9.39
N THR A 141 -3.01 -14.57 -9.53
CA THR A 141 -2.50 -15.42 -8.44
C THR A 141 -1.54 -14.64 -7.54
N ASP A 142 -1.20 -13.41 -7.92
CA ASP A 142 -0.21 -12.62 -7.23
C ASP A 142 -0.84 -11.84 -6.07
N LEU A 143 -1.21 -12.55 -5.00
CA LEU A 143 -1.15 -11.95 -3.66
C LEU A 143 0.33 -11.71 -3.34
N ASN A 144 0.89 -10.63 -3.88
CA ASN A 144 2.16 -10.08 -3.44
C ASN A 144 1.98 -9.45 -2.05
N LEU A 145 1.75 -10.29 -1.03
CA LEU A 145 1.89 -9.95 0.38
C LEU A 145 3.38 -9.94 0.76
N ALA A 146 4.25 -9.37 -0.10
CA ALA A 146 5.61 -9.12 0.31
C ALA A 146 5.52 -8.14 1.49
N PRO A 147 5.92 -8.52 2.72
CA PRO A 147 5.90 -7.60 3.82
C PRO A 147 6.82 -6.45 3.43
N GLN A 148 6.26 -5.24 3.29
CA GLN A 148 7.09 -4.06 3.13
C GLN A 148 8.05 -4.04 4.32
N LYS A 149 9.35 -4.09 4.02
CA LYS A 149 10.40 -4.16 5.03
C LYS A 149 10.42 -2.81 5.75
N TYR A 150 9.73 -2.75 6.88
CA TYR A 150 9.73 -1.57 7.73
C TYR A 150 11.08 -1.49 8.45
N GLU A 151 11.98 -0.67 7.92
CA GLU A 151 13.16 -0.21 8.64
C GLU A 151 12.65 0.77 9.70
N GLY A 152 12.51 0.29 10.94
CA GLY A 152 11.86 1.04 12.00
C GLY A 152 12.39 2.47 12.14
N VAL A 153 11.52 3.38 12.60
CA VAL A 153 11.91 4.77 12.91
C VAL A 153 13.03 4.76 13.97
N VAL A 154 14.27 4.89 13.51
CA VAL A 154 15.47 5.02 14.34
C VAL A 154 15.89 6.49 14.32
N PHE A 155 16.09 7.06 15.50
CA PHE A 155 16.78 8.34 15.61
C PHE A 155 18.28 8.09 15.41
N PRO A 156 18.91 8.63 14.34
CA PRO A 156 20.33 8.48 14.16
C PRO A 156 21.08 9.05 15.37
N ASN A 157 22.22 8.46 15.73
CA ASN A 157 23.05 8.99 16.80
C ASN A 157 23.80 10.22 16.29
N VAL A 158 23.12 11.38 16.25
CA VAL A 158 23.63 12.58 15.56
C VAL A 158 24.62 13.39 16.40
N THR A 159 25.04 12.91 17.58
CA THR A 159 25.75 13.78 18.53
C THR A 159 27.17 14.10 18.06
N MET A 160 27.40 15.35 17.64
CA MET A 160 28.73 15.84 17.25
C MET A 160 29.69 16.04 18.43
N LYS A 161 29.16 16.28 19.63
CA LYS A 161 29.96 16.50 20.84
C LYS A 161 30.12 15.22 21.64
N LYS A 162 31.24 15.09 22.34
CA LYS A 162 31.42 14.01 23.34
C LYS A 162 30.26 14.03 24.34
N PHE A 163 29.74 12.85 24.66
CA PHE A 163 28.74 12.65 25.72
C PHE A 163 29.32 12.89 27.12
N GLU A 164 30.64 12.94 27.21
CA GLU A 164 31.38 13.14 28.44
C GLU A 164 31.85 14.59 28.57
N LYS A 165 31.97 15.05 29.82
CA LYS A 165 32.61 16.32 30.19
C LYS A 165 33.61 16.10 31.31
N GLU A 166 34.68 16.87 31.27
CA GLU A 166 35.70 16.88 32.31
C GLU A 166 35.36 17.93 33.36
N ILE A 167 35.20 17.49 34.62
CA ILE A 167 35.08 18.37 35.78
C ILE A 167 36.40 18.35 36.52
N ARG A 168 36.89 19.54 36.89
CA ARG A 168 38.07 19.70 37.72
C ARG A 168 37.61 19.88 39.17
N ASP A 169 37.88 18.88 39.98
CA ASP A 169 37.63 18.92 41.43
C ASP A 169 38.94 19.19 42.17
N THR A 170 38.88 19.97 43.24
CA THR A 170 40.00 20.13 44.18
C THR A 170 40.03 18.92 45.11
N ALA A 171 40.99 18.04 44.90
CA ALA A 171 41.31 16.97 45.83
C ALA A 171 42.44 17.42 46.76
N TYR A 172 42.65 16.71 47.85
CA TYR A 172 43.69 17.05 48.81
C TYR A 172 44.58 15.85 49.07
N ARG A 173 45.88 16.09 49.06
CA ARG A 173 46.88 15.10 49.45
C ARG A 173 47.40 15.50 50.83
N ILE A 174 47.23 14.61 51.80
CA ILE A 174 47.84 14.76 53.12
C ILE A 174 49.27 14.21 52.98
N ILE A 175 50.25 15.03 53.36
CA ILE A 175 51.65 14.62 53.41
C ILE A 175 52.10 14.77 54.86
N GLU A 176 52.63 13.69 55.42
CA GLU A 176 53.28 13.71 56.72
C GLU A 176 54.71 14.21 56.55
N THR A 177 55.09 15.23 57.31
CA THR A 177 56.46 15.72 57.41
C THR A 177 56.91 15.61 58.86
N ASP A 178 58.21 15.63 59.13
CA ASP A 178 58.78 15.42 60.48
C ASP A 178 58.25 16.41 61.54
N THR A 179 57.65 17.53 61.12
CA THR A 179 57.14 18.58 62.01
C THR A 179 55.61 18.71 62.02
N ALA A 180 54.92 18.35 60.94
CA ALA A 180 53.45 18.48 60.87
C ALA A 180 52.84 17.71 59.68
N MET A 181 51.52 17.51 59.74
CA MET A 181 50.74 17.08 58.58
C MET A 181 50.30 18.30 57.76
N ILE A 182 50.66 18.33 56.47
CA ILE A 182 50.31 19.42 55.56
C ILE A 182 49.31 18.92 54.53
N ARG A 183 48.19 19.62 54.37
CA ARG A 183 47.15 19.32 53.38
C ARG A 183 47.36 20.17 52.14
N ILE A 184 47.83 19.56 51.05
CA ILE A 184 48.09 20.27 49.79
C ILE A 184 46.93 20.04 48.83
N PRO A 185 46.23 21.10 48.36
CA PRO A 185 45.21 20.96 47.33
C PRO A 185 45.87 20.63 45.99
N TYR A 186 45.33 19.65 45.28
CA TYR A 186 45.68 19.34 43.90
C TYR A 186 44.42 19.20 43.05
N LEU A 187 44.52 19.62 41.79
CA LEU A 187 43.42 19.50 40.85
C LEU A 187 43.34 18.07 40.34
N ARG A 188 42.16 17.46 40.44
CA ARG A 188 41.86 16.16 39.84
C ARG A 188 40.78 16.34 38.78
N THR A 189 41.09 15.92 37.55
CA THR A 189 40.09 15.85 36.49
C THR A 189 39.31 14.55 36.63
N LYS A 190 37.98 14.65 36.55
CA LYS A 190 37.06 13.51 36.45
C LYS A 190 36.20 13.66 35.21
N THR A 191 36.02 12.56 34.49
CA THR A 191 35.15 12.49 33.31
C THR A 191 33.77 12.02 33.75
N ILE A 192 32.74 12.82 33.51
CA ILE A 192 31.34 12.46 33.81
C ILE A 192 30.47 12.57 32.57
N MET A 193 29.40 11.79 32.51
CA MET A 193 28.41 11.87 31.45
C MET A 193 27.57 13.15 31.57
N LYS A 194 27.27 13.77 30.44
CA LYS A 194 26.33 14.90 30.36
C LYS A 194 24.92 14.44 30.70
N THR A 195 24.18 15.31 31.37
CA THR A 195 22.75 15.09 31.65
C THR A 195 21.93 15.19 30.37
N MET A 196 20.71 14.65 30.36
CA MET A 196 19.81 14.76 29.20
C MET A 196 19.49 16.22 28.86
N ASP A 197 19.33 17.07 29.86
CA ASP A 197 19.14 18.51 29.68
C ASP A 197 20.35 19.18 29.00
N GLU A 198 21.57 18.83 29.39
CA GLU A 198 22.79 19.34 28.75
C GLU A 198 22.93 18.85 27.30
N LYS A 199 22.56 17.59 27.02
CA LYS A 199 22.54 17.05 25.66
C LYS A 199 21.50 17.76 24.79
N ALA A 200 20.30 17.98 25.32
CA ALA A 200 19.25 18.75 24.64
C ALA A 200 19.70 20.19 24.37
N LYS A 201 20.34 20.85 25.34
CA LYS A 201 20.94 22.18 25.15
C LYS A 201 21.99 22.19 24.05
N ASP A 202 22.85 21.18 23.99
CA ASP A 202 23.86 21.05 22.94
C ASP A 202 23.21 20.86 21.56
N ALA A 203 22.17 20.02 21.46
CA ALA A 203 21.39 19.80 20.24
C ALA A 203 20.68 21.08 19.75
N ALA A 204 20.01 21.81 20.65
CA ALA A 204 19.36 23.07 20.29
C ALA A 204 20.37 24.15 19.84
N ASN A 205 21.54 24.19 20.48
CA ASN A 205 22.62 25.06 20.02
C ASN A 205 23.13 24.69 18.63
N PHE A 206 23.15 23.40 18.29
CA PHE A 206 23.50 22.95 16.96
C PHE A 206 22.47 23.40 15.92
N ILE A 207 21.17 23.23 16.18
CA ILE A 207 20.09 23.75 15.31
C ILE A 207 20.29 25.25 15.04
N ARG A 208 20.52 26.04 16.09
CA ARG A 208 20.79 27.48 15.96
C ARG A 208 22.05 27.78 15.15
N LEU A 209 23.11 26.99 15.32
CA LEU A 209 24.36 27.12 14.56
C LEU A 209 24.14 26.80 13.08
N THR A 210 23.41 25.72 12.77
CA THR A 210 23.08 25.27 11.42
C THR A 210 22.22 26.31 10.69
N ARG A 211 21.19 26.85 11.35
CA ARG A 211 20.39 27.98 10.82
C ARG A 211 21.26 29.19 10.48
N ARG A 212 22.17 29.56 11.39
CA ARG A 212 23.11 30.67 11.16
C ARG A 212 24.04 30.39 9.98
N ARG A 213 24.58 29.17 9.87
CA ARG A 213 25.45 28.74 8.76
C ARG A 213 24.70 28.76 7.43
N LYS A 214 23.46 28.29 7.39
CA LYS A 214 22.59 28.36 6.21
C LYS A 214 22.46 29.80 5.71
N VAL A 215 22.15 30.74 6.62
CA VAL A 215 22.09 32.17 6.29
C VAL A 215 23.45 32.73 5.85
N MET A 216 24.56 32.29 6.44
CA MET A 216 25.90 32.72 6.03
C MET A 216 26.25 32.29 4.61
N VAL A 217 25.92 31.04 4.23
CA VAL A 217 26.11 30.51 2.88
C VAL A 217 25.26 31.28 1.89
N LEU A 218 23.98 31.50 2.19
CA LEU A 218 23.06 32.27 1.34
C LEU A 218 23.50 33.73 1.14
N ARG A 219 24.13 34.34 2.15
CA ARG A 219 24.60 35.73 2.10
C ARG A 219 26.04 35.87 1.60
N GLY A 220 26.74 34.76 1.33
CA GLY A 220 28.16 34.75 0.94
C GLY A 220 29.09 35.49 1.91
N LYS A 221 28.78 35.47 3.21
CA LYS A 221 29.57 36.20 4.22
C LYS A 221 30.98 35.64 4.44
N ASN A 222 31.33 34.53 3.79
CA ASN A 222 32.61 33.85 3.93
C ASN A 222 33.61 34.17 2.80
N GLY A 223 33.37 35.22 2.00
CA GLY A 223 34.31 35.67 0.96
C GLY A 223 34.37 34.79 -0.30
N VAL A 224 33.76 33.61 -0.26
CA VAL A 224 33.56 32.73 -1.42
C VAL A 224 32.07 32.39 -1.49
N PHE A 225 31.41 32.83 -2.56
CA PHE A 225 30.06 32.38 -2.89
C PHE A 225 30.19 31.01 -3.58
N PRO A 226 29.71 29.91 -2.97
CA PRO A 226 29.56 28.69 -3.74
C PRO A 226 28.54 28.97 -4.86
N GLU A 227 28.88 28.67 -6.10
CA GLU A 227 27.99 28.89 -7.24
C GLU A 227 27.31 27.59 -7.69
N GLY A 228 26.09 27.71 -8.19
CA GLY A 228 25.31 26.60 -8.75
C GLY A 228 25.13 25.42 -7.80
N ILE A 229 25.59 24.25 -8.24
CA ILE A 229 25.36 22.94 -7.60
C ILE A 229 25.96 22.87 -6.19
N ALA A 230 27.10 23.53 -5.94
CA ALA A 230 27.77 23.50 -4.64
C ALA A 230 26.93 24.21 -3.57
N MET A 231 26.27 25.31 -3.94
CA MET A 231 25.40 26.06 -3.04
C MET A 231 24.15 25.24 -2.69
N GLU A 232 23.50 24.69 -3.71
CA GLU A 232 22.30 23.88 -3.53
C GLU A 232 22.59 22.66 -2.64
N THR A 233 23.67 21.94 -2.92
CA THR A 233 24.09 20.78 -2.12
C THR A 233 24.39 21.17 -0.68
N ALA A 234 25.14 22.26 -0.46
CA ALA A 234 25.44 22.73 0.89
C ALA A 234 24.16 23.12 1.67
N VAL A 235 23.20 23.79 1.03
CA VAL A 235 21.92 24.16 1.66
C VAL A 235 21.10 22.91 1.96
N ARG A 236 21.09 21.92 1.05
CA ARG A 236 20.40 20.65 1.23
C ARG A 236 20.95 19.87 2.43
N GLU A 237 22.26 19.69 2.51
CA GLU A 237 22.92 19.00 3.63
C GLU A 237 22.69 19.72 4.96
N LEU A 238 22.79 21.06 4.97
CA LEU A 238 22.49 21.85 6.17
C LEU A 238 21.03 21.71 6.60
N THR A 239 20.11 21.57 5.65
CA THR A 239 18.68 21.38 5.93
C THR A 239 18.43 19.96 6.47
N GLY A 240 19.04 18.93 5.87
CA GLY A 240 18.96 17.55 6.39
C GLY A 240 19.52 17.44 7.81
N MET A 241 20.68 18.05 8.08
CA MET A 241 21.23 18.12 9.45
C MET A 241 20.34 18.90 10.41
N GLU A 242 19.62 19.92 9.94
CA GLU A 242 18.66 20.65 10.77
C GLU A 242 17.47 19.76 11.12
N GLU A 243 16.90 19.07 10.13
CA GLU A 243 15.77 18.15 10.28
C GLU A 243 16.11 16.97 11.23
N GLU A 244 17.25 16.32 11.06
CA GLU A 244 17.68 15.22 11.94
C GLU A 244 17.76 15.63 13.41
N TYR A 245 18.21 16.86 13.69
CA TYR A 245 18.26 17.37 15.06
C TYR A 245 16.88 17.83 15.55
N LEU A 246 16.01 18.34 14.68
CA LEU A 246 14.63 18.69 15.01
C LEU A 246 13.82 17.43 15.35
N ASP A 247 14.02 16.32 14.65
CA ASP A 247 13.40 15.02 14.92
C ASP A 247 13.68 14.56 16.37
N LEU A 248 14.85 14.90 16.93
CA LEU A 248 15.17 14.57 18.33
C LEU A 248 14.26 15.29 19.34
N PHE A 249 13.69 16.44 18.96
CA PHE A 249 12.76 17.23 19.77
C PHE A 249 11.30 16.95 19.43
N PHE A 250 10.95 16.91 18.15
CA PHE A 250 9.58 16.80 17.68
C PHE A 250 9.13 15.35 17.48
N GLY A 251 10.06 14.39 17.42
CA GLY A 251 9.75 13.01 17.06
C GLY A 251 9.63 12.81 15.55
N LYS A 252 9.38 11.56 15.14
CA LYS A 252 9.28 11.16 13.73
C LYS A 252 8.04 10.29 13.52
N VAL A 253 7.46 10.35 12.32
CA VAL A 253 6.20 9.69 11.91
C VAL A 253 6.44 8.78 10.71
#